data_AF-A0A0G0YXC2-F1
#
_entry.id   AF-A0A0G0YXC2-F1
#
_cell.length_a   1.000
_cell.length_b   1.000
_cell.length_c   1.000
_cell.angle_alpha   90.00
_cell.angle_beta   90.00
_cell.angle_gamma   90.00
#
_symmetry.space_group_name_H-M   'P 1'
#
loop_
_entity.id
_entity.type
_entity.pdbx_description
1 polymer ?
#
loop_
_entity_poly.entity_id
_entity_poly.type
_entity_poly.pdbx_seq_one_letter_code
_entity_poly.pdbx_strand_id
1 'polypeptide(L)'
;MTALVAMESLRSDTVVTSPKTTEAIGKTIKLKSGEQIGFNDMLYALLLESGNDVAFALAENYAGGYAKMVEDMNLKANKLGMENTVFKNVSGLDQYQHETTAHDMAILASVAIKIPLFAEIVNTKQKEIKTVDGNIIHQLKNTNELLGIRFGETKKLIDWIFSSHDWKTPAINH
;
A
#
# COMPACT_ATOMS: atom_id res chain seq x y z
N MET A 1 3.61 -2.73 -1.55
CA MET A 1 4.87 -2.42 -0.85
C MET A 1 4.77 -1.12 -0.06
N THR A 2 4.35 -0.02 -0.69
CA THR A 2 4.16 1.31 -0.07
C THR A 2 3.42 1.28 1.26
N ALA A 3 2.26 0.61 1.32
CA ALA A 3 1.50 0.46 2.56
C ALA A 3 2.30 -0.24 3.67
N LEU A 4 3.06 -1.29 3.37
CA LEU A 4 3.87 -2.00 4.36
C LEU A 4 4.97 -1.12 4.92
N VAL A 5 5.75 -0.47 4.05
CA VAL A 5 6.83 0.43 4.45
C VAL A 5 6.30 1.59 5.29
N ALA A 6 5.16 2.17 4.88
CA ALA A 6 4.50 3.23 5.63
C ALA A 6 4.03 2.73 7.01
N MET A 7 3.37 1.57 7.11
CA MET A 7 2.89 1.00 8.37
C MET A 7 4.02 0.64 9.35
N GLU A 8 5.22 0.31 8.83
CA GLU A 8 6.39 0.01 9.65
C GLU A 8 7.10 1.27 10.17
N SER A 9 6.87 2.43 9.55
CA SER A 9 7.64 3.64 9.81
C SER A 9 6.81 4.80 10.40
N LEU A 10 5.54 4.91 10.04
CA LEU A 10 4.64 5.96 10.49
C LEU A 10 3.78 5.47 11.65
N ARG A 11 3.60 6.35 12.64
CA ARG A 11 2.69 6.08 13.76
C ARG A 11 1.24 6.21 13.32
N SER A 12 0.34 5.49 13.99
CA SER A 12 -1.09 5.51 13.70
C SER A 12 -1.75 6.89 13.90
N ASP A 13 -1.16 7.74 14.74
CA ASP A 13 -1.63 9.10 15.03
C ASP A 13 -1.01 10.17 14.12
N THR A 14 -0.17 9.78 13.16
CA THR A 14 0.40 10.72 12.18
C THR A 14 -0.70 11.35 11.33
N VAL A 15 -0.60 12.67 11.12
CA VAL A 15 -1.38 13.40 10.13
C VAL A 15 -0.52 13.56 8.88
N VAL A 16 -1.07 13.15 7.74
CA VAL A 16 -0.42 13.23 6.43
C VAL A 16 -0.94 14.47 5.73
N THR A 17 -0.03 15.31 5.22
CA THR A 17 -0.38 16.49 4.44
C THR A 17 -0.24 16.21 2.95
N SER A 18 -1.30 16.45 2.19
CA SER A 18 -1.31 16.29 0.73
C SER A 18 -0.34 17.28 0.04
N PRO A 19 0.44 16.84 -0.97
CA PRO A 19 1.42 17.66 -1.67
C PRO A 19 0.82 18.92 -2.30
N LYS A 20 1.65 19.95 -2.50
CA LYS A 20 1.21 21.18 -3.19
C LYS A 20 0.91 20.97 -4.67
N THR A 21 1.58 20.01 -5.30
CA THR A 21 1.40 19.62 -6.70
C THR A 21 0.84 18.20 -6.75
N THR A 22 -0.45 18.08 -6.98
CA THR A 22 -1.14 16.80 -7.11
C THR A 22 -1.09 16.30 -8.56
N GLU A 23 0.10 16.33 -9.17
CA GLU A 23 0.32 15.85 -10.55
C GLU A 23 0.59 14.34 -10.58
N ALA A 24 -0.07 13.59 -9.70
CA ALA A 24 -0.03 12.14 -9.76
C ALA A 24 -0.72 11.68 -11.03
N ILE A 25 0.05 11.12 -11.96
CA ILE A 25 -0.46 10.48 -13.17
C ILE A 25 -1.16 9.17 -12.77
N GLY A 26 -2.23 8.80 -13.46
CA GLY A 26 -2.98 7.57 -13.22
C GLY A 26 -4.18 7.76 -12.30
N LYS A 27 -4.50 6.74 -11.51
CA LYS A 27 -5.68 6.73 -10.65
C LYS A 27 -5.44 7.59 -9.41
N THR A 28 -6.36 8.49 -9.10
CA THR A 28 -6.26 9.41 -7.94
C THR A 28 -7.61 9.48 -7.23
N ILE A 29 -7.58 9.81 -5.94
CA ILE A 29 -8.80 10.17 -5.19
C ILE A 29 -9.08 11.68 -5.25
N LYS A 30 -8.23 12.44 -5.95
CA LYS A 30 -8.30 13.89 -6.13
C LYS A 30 -8.13 14.63 -4.81
N LEU A 31 -7.13 14.22 -4.01
CA LEU A 31 -6.69 14.99 -2.86
C LEU A 31 -6.45 16.44 -3.27
N LYS A 32 -6.95 17.40 -2.50
CA LYS A 32 -6.58 18.81 -2.69
C LYS A 32 -5.26 19.11 -1.99
N SER A 33 -4.54 20.07 -2.54
CA SER A 33 -3.30 20.58 -1.96
C SER A 33 -3.50 21.04 -0.52
N GLY A 34 -2.65 20.55 0.38
CA GLY A 34 -2.68 20.92 1.80
C GLY A 34 -3.76 20.25 2.64
N GLU A 35 -4.53 19.31 2.08
CA GLU A 35 -5.41 18.46 2.90
C GLU A 35 -4.62 17.71 3.95
N GLN A 36 -5.11 17.73 5.19
CA GLN A 36 -4.54 17.00 6.31
C GLN A 36 -5.46 15.83 6.65
N ILE A 37 -4.99 14.60 6.49
CA ILE A 37 -5.77 13.37 6.70
C ILE A 37 -4.99 12.44 7.63
N GLY A 38 -5.68 11.75 8.53
CA GLY A 38 -5.05 10.77 9.42
C GLY A 38 -4.40 9.62 8.65
N PHE A 39 -3.27 9.12 9.14
CA PHE A 39 -2.51 8.08 8.46
C PHE A 39 -3.32 6.81 8.17
N ASN A 40 -4.14 6.35 9.12
CA ASN A 40 -5.00 5.18 8.89
C ASN A 40 -5.99 5.41 7.74
N ASP A 41 -6.59 6.60 7.65
CA ASP A 41 -7.50 6.95 6.54
C ASP A 41 -6.76 7.02 5.20
N MET A 42 -5.51 7.49 5.19
CA MET A 42 -4.64 7.42 4.01
C MET A 42 -4.33 5.97 3.60
N LEU A 43 -4.20 5.04 4.55
CA LEU A 43 -4.04 3.62 4.20
C LEU A 43 -5.30 3.05 3.54
N TYR A 44 -6.51 3.42 3.98
CA TYR A 44 -7.73 3.05 3.27
C TYR A 44 -7.77 3.67 1.87
N ALA A 45 -7.45 4.95 1.72
CA ALA A 45 -7.42 5.60 0.41
C ALA A 45 -6.43 4.92 -0.54
N LEU A 46 -5.24 4.56 -0.04
CA LEU A 46 -4.23 3.84 -0.82
C LEU A 46 -4.72 2.44 -1.23
N LEU A 47 -5.27 1.67 -0.30
CA LEU A 47 -5.54 0.24 -0.54
C LEU A 47 -6.91 -0.04 -1.18
N LEU A 48 -7.91 0.82 -0.98
CA LEU A 48 -9.22 0.65 -1.62
C LEU A 48 -9.22 1.20 -3.05
N GLU A 49 -8.66 2.39 -3.21
CA GLU A 49 -8.72 3.15 -4.46
C GLU A 49 -7.42 3.11 -5.24
N SER A 50 -6.33 2.55 -4.71
CA SER A 50 -5.01 2.59 -5.39
C SER A 50 -4.64 4.02 -5.82
N GLY A 51 -4.97 5.01 -4.99
CA GLY A 51 -4.76 6.42 -5.30
C GLY A 51 -3.27 6.76 -5.35
N ASN A 52 -2.78 7.14 -6.52
CA ASN A 52 -1.38 7.50 -6.72
C ASN A 52 -1.04 8.79 -5.96
N ASP A 53 -1.95 9.76 -5.95
CA ASP A 53 -1.86 10.98 -5.13
C ASP A 53 -1.66 10.67 -3.64
N VAL A 54 -2.35 9.65 -3.13
CA VAL A 54 -2.18 9.17 -1.76
C VAL A 54 -0.79 8.56 -1.55
N ALA A 55 -0.31 7.74 -2.50
CA ALA A 55 1.02 7.15 -2.43
C ALA A 55 2.13 8.22 -2.40
N PHE A 56 2.01 9.25 -3.23
CA PHE A 56 2.92 10.40 -3.21
C PHE A 56 2.85 11.18 -1.90
N ALA A 57 1.64 11.46 -1.39
CA ALA A 57 1.46 12.13 -0.12
C ALA A 57 2.14 11.37 1.04
N LEU A 58 1.97 10.05 1.10
CA LEU A 58 2.64 9.21 2.09
C LEU A 58 4.17 9.27 1.97
N ALA A 59 4.68 9.30 0.74
CA ALA A 59 6.11 9.36 0.46
C ALA A 59 6.73 10.72 0.82
N GLU A 60 6.04 11.83 0.58
CA GLU A 60 6.50 13.16 0.99
C GLU A 60 6.49 13.35 2.51
N ASN A 61 5.54 12.72 3.20
CA ASN A 61 5.46 12.74 4.67
C ASN A 61 6.32 11.63 5.33
N TYR A 62 7.05 10.84 4.52
CA TYR A 62 7.96 9.81 5.01
C TYR A 62 9.25 10.43 5.55
N ALA A 63 9.83 9.86 6.61
CA ALA A 63 11.12 10.32 7.12
C ALA A 63 12.21 10.09 6.05
N GLY A 64 12.87 11.16 5.60
CA GLY A 64 13.79 11.12 4.47
C GLY A 64 13.13 11.27 3.09
N GLY A 65 11.81 11.45 3.05
CA GLY A 65 11.03 11.78 1.86
C GLY A 65 10.94 10.65 0.83
N TYR A 66 10.52 11.02 -0.38
CA TYR A 66 10.20 10.11 -1.46
C TYR A 66 11.34 9.14 -1.81
N ALA A 67 12.55 9.67 -2.00
CA ALA A 67 13.69 8.86 -2.40
C ALA A 67 14.03 7.81 -1.32
N LYS A 68 13.93 8.19 -0.05
CA LYS A 68 14.16 7.27 1.06
C LYS A 68 13.08 6.19 1.14
N MET A 69 11.82 6.55 0.92
CA MET A 69 10.74 5.56 0.88
C MET A 69 10.97 4.52 -0.23
N VAL A 70 11.37 4.95 -1.44
CA VAL A 70 11.68 4.02 -2.54
C VAL A 70 12.88 3.13 -2.20
N GLU A 71 13.91 3.66 -1.54
CA GLU A 71 15.03 2.84 -1.03
C GLU A 71 14.52 1.77 -0.05
N ASP A 72 13.71 2.16 0.92
CA ASP A 72 13.19 1.26 1.95
C ASP A 72 12.22 0.22 1.37
N MET A 73 11.47 0.56 0.31
CA MET A 73 10.67 -0.40 -0.47
C MET A 73 11.55 -1.50 -1.09
N ASN A 74 12.70 -1.13 -1.68
CA ASN A 74 13.62 -2.10 -2.27
C ASN A 74 14.37 -2.91 -1.21
N LEU A 75 14.80 -2.28 -0.11
CA LEU A 75 15.38 -2.98 1.03
C LEU A 75 14.40 -4.01 1.61
N LYS A 76 13.11 -3.65 1.70
CA LYS A 76 12.07 -4.58 2.13
C LYS A 76 11.87 -5.72 1.13
N ALA A 77 11.83 -5.43 -0.18
CA ALA A 77 11.70 -6.45 -1.21
C ALA A 77 12.81 -7.51 -1.08
N ASN A 78 14.06 -7.06 -0.95
CA ASN A 78 15.22 -7.93 -0.72
C ASN A 78 15.08 -8.76 0.57
N LYS A 79 14.66 -8.15 1.68
CA LYS A 79 14.42 -8.88 2.96
C LYS A 79 13.34 -9.94 2.85
N LEU A 80 12.37 -9.77 1.95
CA LEU A 80 11.29 -10.72 1.72
C LEU A 80 11.64 -11.80 0.68
N GLY A 81 12.83 -11.73 0.06
CA GLY A 81 13.22 -12.66 -1.02
C GLY A 81 12.53 -12.38 -2.35
N MET A 82 12.09 -11.14 -2.60
CA MET A 82 11.50 -10.70 -3.87
C MET A 82 12.62 -10.37 -4.88
N GLU A 83 13.37 -11.38 -5.29
CA GLU A 83 14.63 -11.24 -6.05
C GLU A 83 14.44 -10.68 -7.47
N ASN A 84 13.21 -10.72 -8.00
CA ASN A 84 12.87 -10.24 -9.34
C ASN A 84 12.01 -8.96 -9.27
N THR A 85 12.09 -8.22 -8.15
CA THR A 85 11.37 -6.96 -7.97
C THR A 85 12.32 -5.78 -7.76
N VAL A 86 12.10 -4.71 -8.53
CA VAL A 86 12.75 -3.40 -8.33
C VAL A 86 11.69 -2.31 -8.41
N PHE A 87 11.47 -1.62 -7.28
CA PHE A 87 10.57 -0.48 -7.21
C PHE A 87 11.29 0.81 -7.63
N LYS A 88 10.73 1.54 -8.59
CA LYS A 88 11.21 2.88 -9.00
C LYS A 88 10.36 4.04 -8.48
N ASN A 89 9.17 3.73 -8.01
CA ASN A 89 8.22 4.70 -7.47
C ASN A 89 7.31 4.05 -6.42
N VAL A 90 6.51 4.90 -5.77
CA VAL A 90 5.65 4.53 -4.65
C VAL A 90 4.23 4.13 -5.06
N SER A 91 3.84 4.34 -6.32
CA SER A 91 2.49 4.04 -6.81
C SER A 91 2.40 2.73 -7.60
N GLY A 92 3.53 2.17 -8.05
CA GLY A 92 3.54 1.05 -8.99
C GLY A 92 3.17 1.46 -10.42
N LEU A 93 3.13 2.77 -10.71
CA LEU A 93 2.91 3.25 -12.07
C LEU A 93 4.09 2.86 -12.95
N ASP A 94 3.80 2.39 -14.17
CA ASP A 94 4.84 1.96 -15.10
C ASP A 94 5.86 3.07 -15.33
N GLN A 95 7.08 2.79 -14.92
CA GLN A 95 8.25 3.64 -15.13
C GLN A 95 9.35 2.73 -15.66
N TYR A 96 10.20 3.25 -16.54
CA TYR A 96 11.33 2.50 -17.07
C TYR A 96 12.13 1.83 -15.93
N GLN A 97 12.36 0.52 -16.03
CA GLN A 97 12.99 -0.36 -15.03
C GLN A 97 12.20 -0.58 -13.71
N HIS A 98 10.89 -0.34 -13.68
CA HIS A 98 10.03 -0.91 -12.64
C HIS A 98 9.74 -2.37 -13.02
N GLU A 99 10.20 -3.31 -12.21
CA GLU A 99 10.12 -4.75 -12.51
C GLU A 99 9.54 -5.50 -11.32
N THR A 100 8.71 -6.51 -11.58
CA THR A 100 8.19 -7.43 -10.58
C THR A 100 7.69 -8.71 -11.25
N THR A 101 7.53 -9.78 -10.48
CA THR A 101 6.90 -11.02 -10.94
C THR A 101 5.62 -11.32 -10.17
N ALA A 102 4.76 -12.19 -10.72
CA ALA A 102 3.58 -12.67 -10.02
C ALA A 102 3.95 -13.42 -8.72
N HIS A 103 5.06 -14.16 -8.74
CA HIS A 103 5.61 -14.85 -7.58
C HIS A 103 5.97 -13.88 -6.45
N ASP A 104 6.74 -12.83 -6.76
CA ASP A 104 7.19 -11.87 -5.76
C ASP A 104 6.03 -11.04 -5.19
N MET A 105 5.03 -10.75 -6.03
CA MET A 105 3.79 -10.12 -5.57
C MET A 105 2.96 -11.05 -4.66
N ALA A 106 2.98 -12.36 -4.89
CA ALA A 106 2.34 -13.33 -4.01
C ALA A 106 3.04 -13.41 -2.63
N ILE A 107 4.38 -13.38 -2.62
CA ILE A 107 5.17 -13.25 -1.37
C ILE A 107 4.74 -11.99 -0.61
N LEU A 108 4.74 -10.83 -1.29
CA LEU A 108 4.34 -9.56 -0.69
C LEU A 108 2.93 -9.61 -0.09
N ALA A 109 1.96 -10.13 -0.85
CA ALA A 109 0.58 -10.26 -0.38
C ALA A 109 0.45 -11.18 0.84
N SER A 110 1.20 -12.29 0.86
CA SER A 110 1.19 -13.26 1.96
C SER A 110 1.70 -12.71 3.28
N VAL A 111 2.64 -11.77 3.22
CA VAL A 111 3.16 -11.09 4.40
C VAL A 111 2.20 -10.00 4.83
N ALA A 112 1.68 -9.21 3.88
CA ALA A 112 0.78 -8.11 4.16
C ALA A 112 -0.53 -8.56 4.82
N ILE A 113 -1.12 -9.66 4.36
CA ILE A 113 -2.40 -10.16 4.88
C ILE A 113 -2.32 -10.62 6.34
N LYS A 114 -1.12 -10.87 6.87
CA LYS A 114 -0.91 -11.22 8.28
C LYS A 114 -1.03 -10.02 9.22
N ILE A 115 -0.99 -8.79 8.68
CA ILE A 115 -1.14 -7.56 9.46
C ILE A 115 -2.64 -7.29 9.63
N PRO A 116 -3.18 -7.30 10.87
CA PRO A 116 -4.63 -7.22 11.09
C PRO A 116 -5.29 -6.00 10.44
N LEU A 117 -4.68 -4.81 10.58
CA LEU A 117 -5.17 -3.59 9.97
C LEU A 117 -5.15 -3.65 8.44
N PHE A 118 -4.11 -4.22 7.84
CA PHE A 118 -4.05 -4.38 6.38
C PHE A 118 -5.17 -5.30 5.89
N ALA A 119 -5.35 -6.45 6.56
CA ALA A 119 -6.41 -7.41 6.26
C ALA A 119 -7.81 -6.80 6.40
N GLU A 120 -8.04 -5.99 7.43
CA GLU A 120 -9.29 -5.25 7.61
C GLU A 120 -9.54 -4.29 6.45
N ILE A 121 -8.55 -3.46 6.11
CA ILE A 121 -8.67 -2.46 5.04
C ILE A 121 -9.00 -3.15 3.71
N VAL A 122 -8.25 -4.17 3.30
CA VAL A 122 -8.48 -4.80 1.99
C VAL A 122 -9.82 -5.56 1.91
N ASN A 123 -10.42 -5.93 3.04
CA ASN A 123 -11.77 -6.52 3.10
C ASN A 123 -12.89 -5.46 3.18
N THR A 124 -12.56 -4.18 3.29
CA THR A 124 -13.54 -3.09 3.36
C THR A 124 -14.09 -2.81 1.96
N LYS A 125 -15.42 -2.79 1.81
CA LYS A 125 -16.10 -2.53 0.52
C LYS A 125 -16.12 -1.05 0.16
N GLN A 126 -16.43 -0.22 1.15
CA GLN A 126 -16.52 1.23 1.02
C GLN A 126 -16.16 1.85 2.37
N LYS A 127 -15.60 3.06 2.32
CA LYS A 127 -15.31 3.83 3.52
C LYS A 127 -15.39 5.32 3.20
N GLU A 128 -15.91 6.07 4.14
CA GLU A 128 -15.79 7.53 4.14
C GLU A 128 -14.55 7.92 4.95
N ILE A 129 -13.71 8.78 4.37
CA ILE A 129 -12.60 9.43 5.09
C ILE A 129 -12.77 10.94 5.05
N LYS A 130 -12.22 11.63 6.05
CA LYS A 130 -12.36 13.08 6.19
C LYS A 130 -11.04 13.74 6.53
N THR A 131 -10.91 15.01 6.14
CA THR A 131 -9.81 15.86 6.61
C THR A 131 -9.93 16.11 8.12
N VAL A 132 -8.80 16.43 8.75
CA VAL A 132 -8.71 16.70 10.20
C VAL A 132 -9.66 17.82 10.62
N ASP A 133 -9.83 18.84 9.78
CA ASP A 133 -10.78 19.94 9.99
C ASP A 133 -12.24 19.58 9.69
N GLY A 134 -12.50 18.40 9.13
CA GLY A 134 -13.83 17.91 8.76
C GLY A 134 -14.45 18.57 7.52
N ASN A 135 -13.74 19.45 6.82
CA ASN A 135 -14.29 20.24 5.72
C ASN A 135 -14.40 19.47 4.40
N ILE A 136 -13.58 18.44 4.21
CA ILE A 136 -13.55 17.65 2.99
C ILE A 136 -13.75 16.17 3.35
N ILE A 137 -14.62 15.53 2.58
CA ILE A 137 -14.98 14.13 2.71
C ILE A 137 -14.69 13.44 1.39
N HIS A 138 -13.94 12.34 1.44
CA HIS A 138 -13.70 11.46 0.31
C HIS A 138 -14.44 10.14 0.51
N GLN A 139 -15.24 9.77 -0.49
CA GLN A 139 -15.92 8.48 -0.52
C GLN A 139 -15.03 7.48 -1.26
N LEU A 140 -14.56 6.47 -0.55
CA LEU A 140 -13.72 5.42 -1.08
C LEU A 140 -14.56 4.19 -1.38
N LYS A 141 -14.36 3.61 -2.55
CA LYS A 141 -14.90 2.31 -2.93
C LYS A 141 -13.74 1.38 -3.26
N ASN A 142 -13.80 0.16 -2.74
CA ASN A 142 -12.80 -0.81 -3.12
C ASN A 142 -12.95 -1.16 -4.59
N THR A 143 -11.86 -0.99 -5.34
CA THR A 143 -11.83 -1.25 -6.79
C THR A 143 -11.46 -2.67 -7.16
N ASN A 144 -11.20 -3.51 -6.15
CA ASN A 144 -11.20 -4.94 -6.35
C ASN A 144 -12.64 -5.45 -6.51
N GLU A 145 -13.11 -5.58 -7.75
CA GLU A 145 -14.44 -6.11 -8.09
C GLU A 145 -14.67 -7.56 -7.61
N LEU A 146 -13.62 -8.24 -7.14
CA LEU A 146 -13.68 -9.60 -6.59
C LEU A 146 -14.08 -9.64 -5.10
N LEU A 147 -14.25 -8.49 -4.45
CA LEU A 147 -14.70 -8.37 -3.06
C LEU A 147 -16.16 -8.77 -2.88
N GLY A 148 -16.34 -10.05 -2.58
CA GLY A 148 -17.62 -10.68 -2.28
C GLY A 148 -17.68 -12.12 -2.78
N ILE A 149 -16.95 -12.45 -3.85
CA ILE A 149 -16.95 -13.79 -4.46
C ILE A 149 -15.60 -14.49 -4.26
N ARG A 150 -14.50 -13.73 -4.20
CA ARG A 150 -13.15 -14.30 -4.36
C ARG A 150 -12.15 -14.03 -3.24
N PHE A 151 -12.43 -13.21 -2.22
CA PHE A 151 -11.45 -13.05 -1.11
C PHE A 151 -11.22 -14.33 -0.31
N GLY A 152 -12.27 -15.14 -0.12
CA GLY A 152 -12.15 -16.50 0.39
C GLY A 152 -11.33 -17.41 -0.53
N GLU A 153 -11.40 -17.20 -1.85
CA GLU A 153 -10.59 -17.91 -2.85
C GLU A 153 -9.16 -17.37 -2.92
N THR A 154 -8.90 -16.07 -2.70
CA THR A 154 -7.57 -15.46 -2.65
C THR A 154 -6.83 -15.95 -1.42
N LYS A 155 -7.49 -16.01 -0.26
CA LYS A 155 -6.91 -16.66 0.94
C LYS A 155 -6.64 -18.14 0.68
N LYS A 156 -7.57 -18.88 0.07
CA LYS A 156 -7.36 -20.29 -0.30
C LYS A 156 -6.26 -20.47 -1.34
N LEU A 157 -6.11 -19.55 -2.29
CA LEU A 157 -5.09 -19.57 -3.33
C LEU A 157 -3.73 -19.27 -2.72
N ILE A 158 -3.65 -18.28 -1.82
CA ILE A 158 -2.46 -18.00 -1.01
C ILE A 158 -2.13 -19.24 -0.18
N ASP A 159 -3.06 -19.75 0.63
CA ASP A 159 -2.87 -20.95 1.45
C ASP A 159 -2.46 -22.18 0.60
N TRP A 160 -3.03 -22.35 -0.60
CA TRP A 160 -2.70 -23.41 -1.55
C TRP A 160 -1.29 -23.25 -2.12
N ILE A 161 -0.93 -22.04 -2.58
CA ILE A 161 0.43 -21.68 -2.97
C ILE A 161 1.36 -22.08 -1.81
N PHE A 162 1.10 -21.62 -0.59
CA PHE A 162 1.92 -21.92 0.59
C PHE A 162 2.03 -23.41 0.93
N SER A 163 0.99 -24.20 0.66
CA SER A 163 1.01 -25.66 0.87
C SER A 163 1.67 -26.47 -0.25
N SER A 164 1.84 -25.89 -1.45
CA SER A 164 2.24 -26.60 -2.67
C SER A 164 3.67 -26.31 -3.13
N HIS A 165 4.42 -25.49 -2.37
CA HIS A 165 5.82 -25.16 -2.60
C HIS A 165 6.55 -25.13 -1.26
N ASP A 166 7.87 -25.36 -1.28
CA ASP A 166 8.70 -25.39 -0.08
C ASP A 166 9.36 -24.01 0.11
N TRP A 167 8.75 -23.17 0.94
CA TRP A 167 9.15 -21.77 1.14
C TRP A 167 10.16 -21.72 2.29
N LYS A 168 11.44 -21.51 1.98
CA LYS A 168 12.41 -21.10 2.99
C LYS A 168 12.06 -19.69 3.44
N THR A 169 11.24 -19.57 4.47
CA THR A 169 10.94 -18.28 5.09
C THR A 169 12.16 -17.84 5.90
N PRO A 170 12.76 -16.66 5.65
CA PRO A 170 13.77 -16.13 6.54
C PRO A 170 13.09 -15.83 7.89
N ALA A 171 13.66 -16.32 8.98
CA ALA A 171 13.20 -16.00 10.33
C ALA A 171 13.27 -14.48 10.52
N ILE A 172 12.11 -13.83 10.66
CA ILE A 172 12.03 -12.44 11.11
C ILE A 172 12.24 -12.49 12.62
N ASN A 173 13.48 -12.30 13.06
CA ASN A 173 13.77 -12.11 14.48
C ASN A 173 13.30 -10.70 14.89
N HIS A 174 12.46 -10.67 15.93
CA HIS A 174 11.96 -9.47 16.60
C HIS A 174 13.07 -8.74 17.37
#